data_AF-A0A7W0HW21-F1
#
_entry.id   AF-A0A7W0HW21-F1
#
_cell.length_a   1.000
_cell.length_b   1.000
_cell.length_c   1.000
_cell.angle_alpha   90.00
_cell.angle_beta   90.00
_cell.angle_gamma   90.00
#
_symmetry.space_group_name_H-M   'P 1'
#
loop_
_entity.id
_entity.type
_entity.pdbx_description
1 polymer ?
#
loop_
_entity_poly.entity_id
_entity_poly.type
_entity_poly.pdbx_seq_one_letter_code
_entity_poly.pdbx_strand_id
1 'polypeptide(L)'
;MSEYNPTPGAVPPPPDVPSVPAVPAVPAGPSPVLSMEAVIEQARTMRLRNADDIAHRLARGERLDAERLYGVLHSQKLAGWWLLIDRHIRCGSVGRGLTPAGVVAKYVSWISPFLEERASCEAPFTFDVLGVKSVQELALAHLDRAMALIRQDAAGTFLEQVKSLAPASAEQEQSRSGLAGQEATA
;
A
#
# COMPACT_ATOMS: atom_id res chain seq x y z
N MET A 1 -46.48 54.07 25.80
CA MET A 1 -46.40 52.96 24.83
C MET A 1 -45.63 51.86 25.51
N SER A 2 -46.30 50.75 25.80
CA SER A 2 -45.83 49.68 26.67
C SER A 2 -44.68 48.88 26.06
N GLU A 3 -43.70 48.58 26.91
CA GLU A 3 -42.53 47.75 26.65
C GLU A 3 -42.95 46.28 26.50
N TYR A 4 -42.47 45.61 25.45
CA TYR A 4 -42.61 44.17 25.29
C TYR A 4 -41.26 43.51 25.59
N ASN A 5 -41.19 42.83 26.73
CA ASN A 5 -40.02 42.11 27.20
C ASN A 5 -40.28 40.60 27.01
N PRO A 6 -39.63 39.90 26.05
CA PRO A 6 -39.80 38.47 25.91
C PRO A 6 -38.92 37.73 26.94
N THR A 7 -39.57 36.96 27.79
CA THR A 7 -38.97 36.02 28.74
C THR A 7 -38.14 34.96 28.00
N PRO A 8 -36.90 34.65 28.43
CA PRO A 8 -36.15 33.54 27.85
C PRO A 8 -36.78 32.21 28.31
N GLY A 9 -37.17 31.39 27.33
CA GLY A 9 -37.70 30.05 27.56
C GLY A 9 -36.68 29.18 28.28
N ALA A 10 -37.12 28.55 29.37
CA ALA A 10 -36.34 27.56 30.11
C ALA A 10 -36.09 26.34 29.21
N VAL A 11 -34.82 26.03 28.97
CA VAL A 11 -34.38 24.79 28.32
C VAL A 11 -34.58 23.64 29.32
N PRO A 12 -35.34 22.57 28.99
CA PRO A 12 -35.46 21.42 29.87
C PRO A 12 -34.10 20.69 29.98
N PRO A 13 -33.78 20.09 31.14
CA PRO A 13 -32.55 19.31 31.28
C PRO A 13 -32.58 18.08 30.36
N PRO A 14 -31.41 17.62 29.87
CA PRO A 14 -31.34 16.43 29.05
C PRO A 14 -31.76 15.18 29.84
N PRO A 15 -32.39 14.19 29.19
CA PRO A 15 -32.70 12.93 29.84
C PRO A 15 -31.42 12.21 30.28
N ASP A 16 -31.49 11.56 31.44
CA ASP A 16 -30.43 10.73 32.00
C ASP A 16 -29.89 9.76 30.95
N VAL A 17 -28.61 9.94 30.60
CA VAL A 17 -27.89 9.01 29.72
C VAL A 17 -27.70 7.71 30.50
N PRO A 18 -28.26 6.57 30.05
CA PRO A 18 -28.00 5.30 30.71
C PRO A 18 -26.50 5.02 30.66
N SER A 19 -25.90 4.75 31.83
CA SER A 19 -24.50 4.35 31.93
C SER A 19 -24.26 3.15 31.02
N VAL A 20 -23.49 3.38 29.95
CA VAL A 20 -23.03 2.32 29.06
C VAL A 20 -22.18 1.37 29.92
N PRO A 21 -22.53 0.08 30.04
CA PRO A 21 -21.68 -0.86 30.75
C PRO A 21 -20.32 -0.89 30.05
N ALA A 22 -19.25 -0.80 30.85
CA ALA A 22 -17.88 -0.87 30.36
C ALA A 22 -17.74 -2.10 29.45
N VAL A 23 -17.56 -1.86 28.16
CA VAL A 23 -17.23 -2.91 27.19
C VAL A 23 -15.91 -3.51 27.69
N PRO A 24 -15.85 -4.81 28.01
CA PRO A 24 -14.59 -5.43 28.38
C PRO A 24 -13.64 -5.21 27.21
N ALA A 25 -12.48 -4.60 27.49
CA ALA A 25 -11.44 -4.39 26.51
C ALA A 25 -11.12 -5.75 25.86
N VAL A 26 -11.53 -5.90 24.60
CA VAL A 26 -11.15 -7.04 23.79
C VAL A 26 -9.62 -6.99 23.74
N PRO A 27 -8.89 -8.01 24.24
CA PRO A 27 -7.45 -8.03 24.09
C PRO A 27 -7.17 -7.94 22.60
N ALA A 28 -6.39 -6.94 22.19
CA ALA A 28 -5.90 -6.80 20.83
C ALA A 28 -5.16 -8.10 20.48
N GLY A 29 -5.88 -9.03 19.86
CA GLY A 29 -5.30 -10.25 19.34
C GLY A 29 -4.20 -9.87 18.35
N PRO A 30 -3.15 -10.70 18.22
CA PRO A 30 -2.10 -10.44 17.25
C PRO A 30 -2.74 -10.23 15.88
N SER A 31 -2.51 -9.05 15.29
CA SER A 31 -2.89 -8.76 13.91
C SER A 31 -2.47 -9.95 13.05
N PRO A 32 -3.35 -10.49 12.19
CA PRO A 32 -3.02 -11.67 11.41
C PRO A 32 -1.79 -11.35 10.56
N VAL A 33 -0.69 -12.03 10.86
CA VAL A 33 0.53 -11.97 10.04
C VAL A 33 0.09 -12.43 8.65
N LEU A 34 0.09 -11.51 7.69
CA LEU A 34 -0.25 -11.84 6.32
C LEU A 34 0.78 -12.87 5.82
N SER A 35 0.31 -14.01 5.31
CA SER A 35 1.21 -14.94 4.64
C SER A 35 1.54 -14.41 3.25
N MET A 36 2.71 -14.78 2.73
CA MET A 36 3.12 -14.41 1.38
C MET A 36 2.14 -14.96 0.33
N GLU A 37 1.62 -16.16 0.54
CA GLU A 37 0.60 -16.77 -0.31
C GLU A 37 -0.68 -15.94 -0.35
N ALA A 38 -1.11 -15.40 0.80
CA ALA A 38 -2.28 -14.52 0.86
C ALA A 38 -2.07 -13.22 0.08
N VAL A 39 -0.88 -12.62 0.17
CA VAL A 39 -0.54 -11.41 -0.60
C VAL A 39 -0.51 -11.69 -2.11
N ILE A 40 0.05 -12.84 -2.52
CA ILE A 40 0.07 -13.27 -3.93
C ILE A 40 -1.36 -13.50 -4.44
N GLU A 41 -2.22 -14.14 -3.66
CA GLU A 41 -3.61 -14.41 -4.06
C GLU A 41 -4.46 -13.13 -4.12
N GLN A 42 -4.24 -12.22 -3.17
CA GLN A 42 -4.83 -10.88 -3.22
C GLN A 42 -4.39 -10.14 -4.48
N ALA A 43 -3.10 -10.17 -4.81
CA ALA A 43 -2.57 -9.59 -6.04
C ALA A 43 -3.20 -10.16 -7.31
N ARG A 44 -3.43 -11.48 -7.38
CA ARG A 44 -4.15 -12.14 -8.49
C ARG A 44 -5.58 -11.62 -8.62
N THR A 45 -6.31 -11.64 -7.51
CA THR A 45 -7.72 -11.24 -7.46
C THR A 45 -7.89 -9.78 -7.85
N MET A 46 -7.05 -8.88 -7.31
CA MET A 46 -7.08 -7.46 -7.67
C MET A 46 -6.77 -7.25 -9.15
N ARG A 47 -5.77 -7.94 -9.70
CA ARG A 47 -5.40 -7.83 -11.11
C ARG A 47 -6.54 -8.22 -12.04
N LEU A 48 -7.23 -9.32 -11.75
CA LEU A 48 -8.39 -9.77 -12.55
C LEU A 48 -9.54 -8.77 -12.44
N ARG A 49 -9.94 -8.42 -11.21
CA ARG A 49 -11.03 -7.45 -10.96
C ARG A 49 -10.80 -6.13 -11.69
N ASN A 50 -9.57 -5.61 -11.66
CA ASN A 50 -9.24 -4.33 -12.27
C ASN A 50 -9.20 -4.41 -13.80
N ALA A 51 -8.77 -5.54 -14.37
CA ALA A 51 -8.84 -5.77 -15.81
C ALA A 51 -10.31 -5.84 -16.27
N ASP A 52 -11.15 -6.57 -15.52
CA ASP A 52 -12.58 -6.68 -15.82
C ASP A 52 -13.30 -5.33 -15.70
N ASP A 53 -13.06 -4.55 -14.64
CA ASP A 53 -13.66 -3.21 -14.48
C ASP A 53 -13.31 -2.29 -15.66
N ILE A 54 -12.03 -2.22 -16.04
CA ILE A 54 -11.62 -1.41 -17.21
C ILE A 54 -12.29 -1.91 -18.49
N ALA A 55 -12.27 -3.22 -18.73
CA ALA A 55 -12.86 -3.79 -19.94
C ALA A 55 -14.35 -3.45 -20.05
N HIS A 56 -15.11 -3.60 -18.95
CA HIS A 56 -16.53 -3.25 -18.90
C HIS A 56 -16.78 -1.75 -19.12
N ARG A 57 -15.94 -0.88 -18.57
CA ARG A 57 -16.06 0.58 -18.75
C ARG A 57 -15.79 0.99 -20.19
N LEU A 58 -14.70 0.47 -20.76
CA LEU A 58 -14.35 0.74 -22.16
C LEU A 58 -15.42 0.20 -23.12
N ALA A 59 -15.98 -0.98 -22.85
CA ALA A 59 -17.07 -1.55 -23.65
C ALA A 59 -18.34 -0.69 -23.62
N ARG A 60 -18.57 0.06 -22.55
CA ARG A 60 -19.69 1.03 -22.42
C ARG A 60 -19.37 2.43 -22.96
N GLY A 61 -18.15 2.65 -23.47
CA GLY A 61 -17.69 3.97 -23.89
C GLY A 61 -17.51 4.96 -22.73
N GLU A 62 -17.37 4.46 -21.50
CA GLU A 62 -17.15 5.33 -20.34
C GLU A 62 -15.73 5.90 -20.33
N ARG A 63 -15.61 7.17 -19.94
CA ARG A 63 -14.31 7.80 -19.74
C ARG A 63 -13.65 7.25 -18.48
N LEU A 64 -12.35 6.98 -18.56
CA LEU A 64 -11.52 6.65 -17.40
C LEU A 64 -10.93 7.94 -16.85
N ASP A 65 -11.30 8.29 -15.62
CA ASP A 65 -10.66 9.39 -14.89
C ASP A 65 -9.23 9.00 -14.46
N ALA A 66 -8.43 10.02 -14.13
CA ALA A 66 -7.02 9.84 -13.79
C ALA A 66 -6.83 9.03 -12.50
N GLU A 67 -7.72 9.18 -11.51
CA GLU A 67 -7.65 8.47 -10.24
C GLU A 67 -7.86 6.97 -10.42
N ARG A 68 -8.84 6.58 -11.23
CA ARG A 68 -9.12 5.18 -11.56
C ARG A 68 -7.99 4.59 -12.41
N LEU A 69 -7.50 5.33 -13.41
CA LEU A 69 -6.36 4.89 -14.21
C LEU A 69 -5.11 4.68 -13.33
N TYR A 70 -4.85 5.62 -12.41
CA TYR A 70 -3.79 5.52 -11.42
C TYR A 70 -3.94 4.26 -10.57
N GLY A 71 -5.09 4.07 -9.92
CA GLY A 71 -5.34 2.93 -9.02
C GLY A 71 -5.16 1.59 -9.72
N VAL A 72 -5.62 1.47 -10.96
CA VAL A 72 -5.38 0.27 -11.77
C VAL A 72 -3.90 0.11 -12.05
N LEU A 73 -3.22 1.10 -12.63
CA LEU A 73 -1.81 0.95 -13.02
C LEU A 73 -0.92 0.63 -11.82
N HIS A 74 -1.18 1.28 -10.68
CA HIS A 74 -0.53 1.00 -9.41
C HIS A 74 -0.74 -0.46 -8.98
N SER A 75 -2.00 -0.92 -8.92
CA SER A 75 -2.32 -2.30 -8.54
C SER A 75 -1.75 -3.35 -9.51
N GLN A 76 -1.74 -3.07 -10.81
CA GLN A 76 -1.16 -3.95 -11.83
C GLN A 76 0.35 -4.06 -11.67
N LYS A 77 1.02 -2.94 -11.34
CA LYS A 77 2.46 -2.92 -11.07
C LYS A 77 2.80 -3.79 -9.86
N LEU A 78 2.07 -3.59 -8.76
CA LEU A 78 2.21 -4.40 -7.54
C LEU A 78 1.96 -5.88 -7.81
N ALA A 79 0.83 -6.20 -8.45
CA ALA A 79 0.48 -7.58 -8.77
C ALA A 79 1.53 -8.22 -9.68
N GLY A 80 2.04 -7.48 -10.66
CA GLY A 80 3.12 -7.93 -11.54
C GLY A 80 4.35 -8.40 -10.76
N TRP A 81 4.80 -7.63 -9.77
CA TRP A 81 5.95 -8.03 -8.95
C TRP A 81 5.69 -9.26 -8.10
N TRP A 82 4.55 -9.33 -7.40
CA TRP A 82 4.19 -10.52 -6.61
C TRP A 82 4.06 -11.79 -7.46
N LEU A 83 3.47 -11.68 -8.65
CA LEU A 83 3.35 -12.82 -9.57
C LEU A 83 4.70 -13.27 -10.12
N LEU A 84 5.64 -12.35 -10.31
CA LEU A 84 7.00 -12.69 -10.73
C LEU A 84 7.78 -13.40 -9.61
N ILE A 85 7.60 -12.98 -8.35
CA ILE A 85 8.14 -13.65 -7.17
C ILE A 85 7.58 -15.07 -7.08
N ASP A 86 6.26 -15.20 -7.12
CA ASP A 86 5.53 -16.47 -7.09
C ASP A 86 6.00 -17.43 -8.20
N ARG A 87 6.18 -16.91 -9.43
CA ARG A 87 6.76 -17.68 -10.53
C ARG A 87 8.19 -18.14 -10.24
N HIS A 88 9.05 -17.28 -9.70
CA HIS A 88 10.43 -17.65 -9.36
C HIS A 88 10.50 -18.69 -8.24
N ILE A 89 9.62 -18.60 -7.25
CA ILE A 89 9.52 -19.60 -6.17
C ILE A 89 9.11 -20.94 -6.74
N ARG A 90 8.07 -20.99 -7.58
CA ARG A 90 7.59 -22.24 -8.19
C ARG A 90 8.59 -22.86 -9.16
N CYS A 91 9.24 -22.06 -10.01
CA CYS A 91 10.15 -22.56 -11.05
C CYS A 91 11.60 -22.75 -10.57
N GLY A 92 12.02 -22.08 -9.50
CA GLY A 92 13.40 -22.14 -8.98
C GLY A 92 13.73 -23.42 -8.21
N SER A 93 12.75 -24.27 -7.91
CA SER A 93 12.89 -25.46 -7.08
C SER A 93 13.66 -26.63 -7.74
N VAL A 94 13.92 -26.59 -9.05
CA VAL A 94 14.40 -27.77 -9.82
C VAL A 94 15.93 -27.94 -9.84
N GLY A 95 16.70 -27.06 -9.20
CA GLY A 95 18.14 -27.29 -9.07
C GLY A 95 18.86 -26.14 -8.43
N ARG A 96 19.06 -26.21 -7.10
CA ARG A 96 19.86 -25.25 -6.33
C ARG A 96 19.34 -23.79 -6.41
N GLY A 97 18.01 -23.60 -6.42
CA GLY A 97 17.39 -22.28 -6.46
C GLY A 97 17.42 -21.53 -5.12
N LEU A 98 17.17 -20.22 -5.20
CA LEU A 98 16.98 -19.36 -4.04
C LEU A 98 15.80 -19.86 -3.18
N THR A 99 15.94 -19.78 -1.86
CA THR A 99 14.81 -19.95 -0.94
C THR A 99 13.74 -18.88 -1.23
N PRO A 100 12.47 -19.08 -0.83
CA PRO A 100 11.44 -18.05 -0.99
C PRO A 100 11.86 -16.69 -0.43
N ALA A 101 12.47 -16.67 0.76
CA ALA A 101 13.06 -15.47 1.34
C ALA A 101 14.18 -14.87 0.48
N GLY A 102 15.05 -15.70 -0.10
CA GLY A 102 16.09 -15.26 -1.03
C GLY A 102 15.54 -14.66 -2.34
N VAL A 103 14.44 -15.21 -2.87
CA VAL A 103 13.72 -14.63 -4.01
C VAL A 103 13.16 -13.27 -3.64
N VAL A 104 12.46 -13.16 -2.50
CA VAL A 104 11.91 -11.87 -2.04
C VAL A 104 13.03 -10.85 -1.83
N ALA A 105 14.14 -11.21 -1.18
CA ALA A 105 15.29 -10.33 -0.99
C ALA A 105 15.88 -9.83 -2.32
N LYS A 106 15.97 -10.69 -3.33
CA LYS A 106 16.39 -10.31 -4.68
C LYS A 106 15.44 -9.26 -5.27
N TYR A 107 14.12 -9.44 -5.13
CA TYR A 107 13.13 -8.49 -5.62
C TYR A 107 13.14 -7.18 -4.85
N VAL A 108 13.33 -7.21 -3.52
CA VAL A 108 13.56 -6.01 -2.70
C VAL A 108 14.76 -5.24 -3.25
N SER A 109 15.91 -5.89 -3.42
CA SER A 109 17.11 -5.22 -3.97
C SER A 109 16.88 -4.62 -5.35
N TRP A 110 16.08 -5.27 -6.20
CA TRP A 110 15.77 -4.77 -7.55
C TRP A 110 14.76 -3.61 -7.54
N ILE A 111 13.81 -3.60 -6.60
CA ILE A 111 12.73 -2.61 -6.54
C ILE A 111 13.13 -1.38 -5.72
N SER A 112 13.95 -1.52 -4.69
CA SER A 112 14.37 -0.40 -3.81
C SER A 112 14.89 0.85 -4.56
N PRO A 113 15.70 0.74 -5.64
CA PRO A 113 16.14 1.92 -6.39
C PRO A 113 15.01 2.78 -6.95
N PHE A 114 13.81 2.21 -7.18
CA PHE A 114 12.66 2.98 -7.66
C PHE A 114 12.10 3.98 -6.63
N LEU A 115 12.44 3.85 -5.34
CA LEU A 115 12.09 4.86 -4.33
C LEU A 115 12.88 6.15 -4.50
N GLU A 116 14.13 6.02 -4.94
CA GLU A 116 15.09 7.12 -5.07
C GLU A 116 15.19 7.64 -6.50
N GLU A 117 14.60 6.92 -7.47
CA GLU A 117 14.46 7.38 -8.84
C GLU A 117 13.67 8.68 -8.83
N ARG A 118 14.40 9.81 -8.89
CA ARG A 118 13.80 11.09 -9.23
C ARG A 118 13.10 10.88 -10.56
N ALA A 119 11.78 10.81 -10.56
CA ALA A 119 10.98 10.95 -11.77
C ALA A 119 11.49 12.22 -12.44
N SER A 120 12.30 12.09 -13.50
CA SER A 120 13.19 13.15 -13.98
C SER A 120 12.41 14.46 -14.06
N CYS A 121 12.82 15.44 -13.25
CA CYS A 121 12.01 16.59 -12.84
C CYS A 121 11.67 17.59 -13.96
N GLU A 122 11.96 17.30 -15.22
CA GLU A 122 11.68 18.20 -16.33
C GLU A 122 10.68 17.56 -17.29
N ALA A 123 9.45 17.35 -16.82
CA ALA A 123 8.36 17.45 -17.78
C ALA A 123 8.42 18.90 -18.31
N PRO A 124 8.62 19.12 -19.62
CA PRO A 124 8.69 20.47 -20.15
C PRO A 124 7.35 21.16 -19.88
N PHE A 125 7.31 22.03 -18.87
CA PHE A 125 6.15 22.87 -18.58
C PHE A 125 5.95 23.96 -19.64
N THR A 126 6.89 24.09 -20.58
CA THR A 126 6.92 25.17 -21.56
C THR A 126 6.76 24.62 -22.96
N PHE A 127 5.66 25.01 -23.60
CA PHE A 127 5.39 24.79 -25.02
C PHE A 127 6.29 25.68 -25.90
N ASP A 128 7.03 26.64 -25.33
CA ASP A 128 7.23 27.91 -26.05
C ASP A 128 8.61 28.58 -25.92
N VAL A 129 9.71 27.85 -25.67
CA VAL A 129 11.04 28.53 -25.55
C VAL A 129 12.12 28.06 -26.52
N LEU A 130 12.04 26.85 -27.11
CA LEU A 130 13.16 26.33 -27.94
C LEU A 130 12.75 25.54 -29.21
N GLY A 131 11.52 25.71 -29.70
CA GLY A 131 11.10 25.11 -30.97
C GLY A 131 10.29 23.83 -30.79
N VAL A 132 9.03 23.93 -31.22
CA VAL A 132 8.05 22.90 -31.57
C VAL A 132 8.30 21.52 -30.94
N LYS A 133 7.89 21.35 -29.67
CA LYS A 133 7.47 20.03 -29.18
C LYS A 133 6.03 19.80 -29.62
N SER A 134 5.74 18.69 -30.29
CA SER A 134 4.36 18.39 -30.67
C SER A 134 3.49 18.13 -29.43
N VAL A 135 2.17 18.34 -29.54
CA VAL A 135 1.22 17.98 -28.46
C VAL A 135 1.40 16.51 -28.03
N GLN A 136 1.72 15.65 -28.99
CA GLN A 136 1.99 14.23 -28.74
C GLN A 136 3.23 14.02 -27.86
N GLU A 137 4.35 14.66 -28.18
CA GLU A 137 5.59 14.54 -27.39
C GLU A 137 5.40 15.04 -25.95
N LEU A 138 4.67 16.14 -25.78
CA LEU A 138 4.32 16.64 -24.46
C LEU A 138 3.46 15.63 -23.69
N ALA A 139 2.42 15.08 -24.32
CA ALA A 139 1.55 14.07 -23.71
C ALA A 139 2.33 12.81 -23.30
N LEU A 140 3.25 12.34 -24.14
CA LEU A 140 4.11 11.20 -23.83
C LEU A 140 5.06 11.50 -22.66
N ALA A 141 5.68 12.68 -22.61
CA ALA A 141 6.54 13.07 -21.49
C ALA A 141 5.76 13.13 -20.15
N HIS A 142 4.52 13.62 -20.17
CA HIS A 142 3.65 13.59 -18.99
C HIS A 142 3.25 12.17 -18.60
N LEU A 143 2.98 11.29 -19.57
CA LEU A 143 2.66 9.89 -19.33
C LEU A 143 3.85 9.14 -18.73
N ASP A 144 5.05 9.31 -19.27
CA ASP A 144 6.28 8.69 -18.74
C ASP A 144 6.53 9.13 -17.30
N ARG A 145 6.35 10.42 -17.01
CA ARG A 145 6.42 10.94 -15.64
C ARG A 145 5.37 10.31 -14.73
N ALA A 146 4.12 10.23 -15.17
CA ALA A 146 3.04 9.61 -14.40
C ALA A 146 3.36 8.12 -14.11
N MET A 147 3.86 7.38 -15.10
CA MET A 147 4.26 5.99 -14.95
C MET A 147 5.45 5.81 -14.00
N ALA A 148 6.41 6.75 -13.99
CA ALA A 148 7.51 6.74 -13.04
C ALA A 148 7.02 6.93 -11.60
N LEU A 149 6.12 7.90 -11.37
CA LEU A 149 5.51 8.15 -10.05
C LEU A 149 4.68 6.95 -9.56
N ILE A 150 3.86 6.36 -10.44
CA ILE A 150 3.08 5.15 -10.11
C ILE A 150 4.01 4.00 -9.70
N ARG A 151 5.13 3.82 -10.40
CA ARG A 151 6.13 2.80 -10.08
C ARG A 151 6.82 3.07 -8.74
N GLN A 152 7.14 4.33 -8.44
CA GLN A 152 7.72 4.74 -7.16
C GLN A 152 6.76 4.47 -5.99
N ASP A 153 5.48 4.84 -6.13
CA ASP A 153 4.45 4.59 -5.12
C ASP A 153 4.21 3.07 -4.92
N ALA A 154 4.13 2.33 -6.02
CA ALA A 154 4.05 0.87 -5.97
C ALA A 154 5.27 0.27 -5.25
N ALA A 155 6.49 0.79 -5.49
CA ALA A 155 7.69 0.32 -4.81
C ALA A 155 7.59 0.52 -3.30
N GLY A 156 7.07 1.66 -2.85
CA GLY A 156 6.78 1.94 -1.44
C GLY A 156 5.84 0.89 -0.85
N THR A 157 4.67 0.71 -1.48
CA THR A 157 3.67 -0.26 -1.02
C THR A 157 4.21 -1.69 -1.00
N PHE A 158 4.98 -2.10 -2.02
CA PHE A 158 5.59 -3.42 -2.08
C PHE A 158 6.55 -3.66 -0.90
N LEU A 159 7.42 -2.69 -0.61
CA LEU A 159 8.41 -2.82 0.46
C LEU A 159 7.75 -2.82 1.85
N GLU A 160 6.67 -2.08 2.05
CA GLU A 160 5.84 -2.15 3.26
C GLU A 160 5.19 -3.52 3.43
N GLN A 161 4.63 -4.07 2.35
CA GLN A 161 4.07 -5.42 2.36
C GLN A 161 5.15 -6.45 2.72
N VAL A 162 6.34 -6.38 2.12
CA VAL A 162 7.45 -7.30 2.46
C VAL A 162 7.86 -7.17 3.93
N LYS A 163 7.93 -5.96 4.50
CA LYS A 163 8.22 -5.77 5.92
C LYS A 163 7.18 -6.44 6.81
N SER A 164 5.90 -6.38 6.43
CA SER A 164 4.81 -7.04 7.17
C SER A 164 4.85 -8.57 7.10
N LEU A 165 5.55 -9.14 6.12
CA LEU A 165 5.76 -10.59 5.98
C LEU A 165 6.92 -11.11 6.85
N ALA A 166 7.85 -10.25 7.26
CA ALA A 166 8.94 -10.66 8.14
C ALA A 166 8.38 -10.91 9.55
N PRO A 167 8.54 -12.10 10.13
CA PRO A 167 8.07 -12.33 11.48
C PRO A 167 8.83 -11.41 12.43
N ALA A 168 8.13 -10.77 13.37
CA ALA A 168 8.68 -9.99 14.48
C ALA A 168 9.53 -10.84 15.48
N SER A 169 10.05 -11.98 15.03
CA SER A 169 10.79 -12.97 15.82
C SER A 169 12.17 -12.52 16.28
N ALA A 170 12.65 -11.34 15.88
CA ALA A 170 13.90 -10.78 16.41
C ALA A 170 13.76 -10.22 17.84
N GLU A 171 12.55 -9.92 18.32
CA GLU A 171 12.36 -9.35 19.67
C GLU A 171 12.25 -10.41 20.78
N GLN A 172 12.04 -11.69 20.43
CA GLN A 172 11.87 -12.76 21.43
C GLN A 172 13.19 -13.45 21.85
N GLU A 173 14.24 -13.38 21.04
CA GLU A 173 15.55 -13.94 21.40
C GLU A 173 16.35 -13.01 22.33
N GLN A 174 16.08 -11.70 22.33
CA GLN A 174 16.72 -10.77 23.25
C GLN A 174 16.15 -10.83 24.68
N SER A 175 14.93 -11.36 24.86
CA SER A 175 14.33 -11.54 26.20
C SER A 175 14.70 -12.87 26.87
N ARG A 176 15.30 -13.83 26.15
CA ARG A 176 15.76 -15.12 26.74
C ARG A 176 17.23 -15.14 27.15
N SER A 177 18.03 -14.17 26.72
CA SER A 177 19.46 -14.11 27.05
C SER A 177 19.80 -13.40 28.38
N GLY A 178 18.78 -13.09 29.20
CA GLY A 178 18.94 -12.34 30.45
C GLY A 178 18.81 -13.13 31.76
N LEU A 179 18.62 -14.45 31.73
CA LEU A 179 18.25 -15.24 32.93
C LEU A 179 19.05 -16.53 33.15
N ALA A 180 20.29 -16.58 32.66
CA ALA A 180 21.27 -17.61 33.01
C ALA A 180 22.45 -16.96 33.74
N GLY A 181 22.25 -16.60 35.00
CA GLY A 181 23.26 -15.92 35.80
C GLY A 181 22.91 -15.80 37.28
N GLN A 182 22.19 -16.78 37.84
CA GLN A 182 22.07 -16.94 39.28
C GLN A 182 22.09 -18.44 39.58
N GLU A 183 23.27 -18.94 39.94
CA GLU A 183 23.35 -19.99 40.95
C GLU A 183 24.62 -19.78 41.78
N ALA A 184 24.38 -19.58 43.06
CA ALA A 184 25.35 -19.43 44.13
C ALA A 184 25.86 -20.80 44.60
N THR A 185 26.95 -20.77 45.38
CA THR A 185 27.46 -21.68 46.44
C THR A 185 28.94 -22.01 46.21
N ALA A 186 29.83 -21.99 47.21
CA ALA A 186 29.72 -21.90 48.66
C ALA A 186 30.93 -21.13 49.24
#